data_AF-A0A7W7XBK6-F1
#
_entry.id   AF-A0A7W7XBK6-F1
#
_cell.length_a   1.000
_cell.length_b   1.000
_cell.length_c   1.000
_cell.angle_alpha   90.00
_cell.angle_beta   90.00
_cell.angle_gamma   90.00
#
_symmetry.space_group_name_H-M   'P 1'
#
loop_
_entity.id
_entity.type
_entity.pdbx_description
1 polymer ?
#
loop_
_entity_poly.entity_id
_entity_poly.type
_entity_poly.pdbx_seq_one_letter_code
_entity_poly.pdbx_strand_id
1 'polypeptide(L)'
;MGDLAAVAVRALTDDGHAGASHRLTGPEALTQAEQVRIIGEVIDRPVVWTETPEETARQETLAQGWPPAVVDGVLRAQAELVTTPGPLTSTVGSVTGAPARTFRAWARDHERNFLTSGPN
;
A
#
# COMPACT_ATOMS: atom_id res chain seq x y z
N MET A 1 -2.07 -3.51 -8.74
CA MET A 1 -3.49 -3.95 -8.64
C MET A 1 -3.75 -5.39 -9.14
N GLY A 2 -2.72 -6.20 -9.45
CA GLY A 2 -2.94 -7.55 -10.00
C GLY A 2 -3.53 -8.57 -9.01
N ASP A 3 -3.03 -8.61 -7.77
CA ASP A 3 -3.36 -9.71 -6.85
C ASP A 3 -4.79 -9.65 -6.32
N LEU A 4 -5.30 -8.46 -6.03
CA LEU A 4 -6.71 -8.28 -5.62
C LEU A 4 -7.65 -8.76 -6.72
N ALA A 5 -7.37 -8.42 -7.98
CA ALA A 5 -8.16 -8.85 -9.12
C ALA A 5 -8.04 -10.38 -9.33
N ALA A 6 -6.83 -10.95 -9.20
CA ALA A 6 -6.63 -12.39 -9.31
C ALA A 6 -7.42 -13.17 -8.24
N VAL A 7 -7.39 -12.72 -6.98
CA VAL A 7 -8.20 -13.30 -5.90
C VAL A 7 -9.69 -13.14 -6.18
N ALA A 8 -10.13 -11.96 -6.63
CA ALA A 8 -11.54 -11.70 -6.93
C ALA A 8 -12.06 -12.61 -8.06
N VAL A 9 -11.26 -12.82 -9.11
CA VAL A 9 -11.61 -13.76 -10.20
C VAL A 9 -11.81 -15.15 -9.64
N ARG A 10 -10.85 -15.68 -8.86
CA ARG A 10 -10.97 -17.00 -8.22
C ARG A 10 -12.19 -17.11 -7.30
N ALA A 11 -12.41 -16.09 -6.48
CA ALA A 11 -13.55 -16.06 -5.57
C ALA A 11 -14.91 -16.05 -6.29
N LEU A 12 -14.96 -15.56 -7.52
CA LEU A 12 -16.18 -15.52 -8.35
C LEU A 12 -16.36 -16.76 -9.22
N THR A 13 -15.28 -17.45 -9.60
CA THR A 13 -15.32 -18.57 -10.55
C THR A 13 -15.19 -19.94 -9.90
N ASP A 14 -14.55 -20.03 -8.74
CA ASP A 14 -14.24 -21.30 -8.09
C ASP A 14 -15.19 -21.54 -6.90
N ASP A 15 -15.52 -22.81 -6.63
CA ASP A 15 -16.35 -23.19 -5.48
C ASP A 15 -15.63 -22.96 -4.15
N GLY A 16 -16.40 -22.86 -3.05
CA GLY A 16 -15.84 -22.77 -1.69
C GLY A 16 -15.51 -21.36 -1.19
N HIS A 17 -15.83 -20.33 -1.96
CA HIS A 17 -15.65 -18.92 -1.57
C HIS A 17 -16.95 -18.22 -1.15
N ALA A 18 -18.11 -18.87 -1.29
CA ALA A 18 -19.39 -18.32 -0.88
C ALA A 18 -19.39 -18.01 0.64
N GLY A 19 -19.64 -16.74 0.98
CA GLY A 19 -19.63 -16.27 2.37
C GLY A 19 -18.25 -16.15 3.02
N ALA A 20 -17.16 -16.42 2.29
CA ALA A 20 -15.80 -16.29 2.81
C ALA A 20 -15.37 -14.82 2.87
N SER A 21 -14.58 -14.46 3.88
CA SER A 21 -13.91 -13.17 4.00
C SER A 21 -12.39 -13.38 3.89
N HIS A 22 -11.82 -12.89 2.79
CA HIS A 22 -10.39 -13.06 2.48
C HIS A 22 -9.61 -11.82 2.90
N ARG A 23 -8.78 -11.95 3.96
CA ARG A 23 -7.83 -10.89 4.32
C ARG A 23 -6.58 -11.00 3.43
N LEU A 24 -6.31 -9.97 2.64
CA LEU A 24 -5.22 -9.94 1.68
C LEU A 24 -4.13 -8.97 2.11
N THR A 25 -2.87 -9.41 2.04
CA THR A 25 -1.69 -8.55 2.19
C THR A 25 -0.68 -8.87 1.11
N GLY A 26 0.29 -7.98 0.93
CA GLY A 26 1.54 -8.32 0.24
C GLY A 26 2.38 -9.34 1.04
N PRO A 27 3.50 -9.79 0.48
CA PRO A 27 4.38 -10.76 1.11
C PRO A 27 5.30 -10.15 2.19
N GLU A 28 5.33 -8.82 2.32
CA GLU A 28 6.28 -8.08 3.16
C GLU A 28 5.54 -7.02 3.98
N ALA A 29 5.94 -6.85 5.24
CA ALA A 29 5.50 -5.73 6.08
C ALA A 29 6.55 -4.62 5.95
N LEU A 30 6.18 -3.50 5.36
CA LEU A 30 7.10 -2.40 5.04
C LEU A 30 6.63 -1.11 5.69
N THR A 31 7.55 -0.42 6.35
CA THR A 31 7.38 0.97 6.79
C THR A 31 7.26 1.92 5.60
N GLN A 32 6.73 3.12 5.85
CA GLN A 32 6.67 4.17 4.82
C GLN A 32 8.07 4.55 4.32
N ALA A 33 9.06 4.60 5.21
CA ALA A 33 10.45 4.87 4.85
C ALA A 33 11.04 3.78 3.93
N GLU A 34 10.76 2.51 4.19
CA GLU A 34 11.20 1.41 3.31
C GLU A 34 10.52 1.44 1.95
N GLN A 35 9.22 1.75 1.91
CA GLN A 35 8.51 1.92 0.64
C GLN A 35 9.11 3.04 -0.19
N VAL A 36 9.40 4.20 0.42
CA VAL A 36 10.06 5.34 -0.24
C VAL A 36 11.46 4.98 -0.73
N ARG A 37 12.25 4.29 0.08
CA ARG A 37 13.58 3.79 -0.32
C ARG A 37 13.48 2.86 -1.53
N ILE A 38 12.55 1.91 -1.53
CA ILE A 38 12.34 1.00 -2.67
C ILE A 38 11.97 1.76 -3.94
N ILE A 39 11.10 2.77 -3.83
CA ILE A 39 10.76 3.64 -4.98
C ILE A 39 12.02 4.33 -5.50
N GLY A 40 12.81 4.95 -4.61
CA GLY A 40 14.07 5.61 -4.97
C GLY A 40 15.06 4.69 -5.70
N GLU A 41 15.23 3.46 -5.21
CA GLU A 41 16.06 2.45 -5.87
C GLU A 41 15.52 2.02 -7.24
N VAL A 42 14.20 1.96 -7.40
CA VAL A 42 13.57 1.58 -8.68
C VAL A 42 13.76 2.67 -9.74
N ILE A 43 13.68 3.94 -9.36
CA ILE A 43 13.86 5.08 -10.28
C ILE A 43 15.30 5.58 -10.37
N ASP A 44 16.24 4.90 -9.72
CA ASP A 44 17.66 5.29 -9.60
C ASP A 44 17.87 6.73 -9.10
N ARG A 45 17.11 7.13 -8.07
CA ARG A 45 17.24 8.46 -7.44
C ARG A 45 17.22 8.36 -5.92
N PRO A 46 18.03 9.19 -5.21
CA PRO A 46 17.94 9.27 -3.76
C PRO A 46 16.62 9.94 -3.37
N VAL A 47 15.74 9.18 -2.72
CA VAL A 47 14.48 9.68 -2.13
C VAL A 47 14.52 9.39 -0.64
N VAL A 48 14.23 10.42 0.16
CA VAL A 48 14.29 10.36 1.62
C VAL A 48 12.89 10.53 2.18
N TRP A 49 12.55 9.71 3.17
CA TRP A 49 11.37 9.88 3.99
C TRP A 49 11.68 10.82 5.15
N THR A 50 10.84 11.84 5.35
CA THR A 50 10.92 12.76 6.47
C THR A 50 9.59 12.73 7.21
N GLU A 51 9.64 12.68 8.54
CA GLU A 51 8.45 12.71 9.37
C GLU A 51 7.88 14.13 9.44
N THR A 52 6.57 14.24 9.23
CA THR A 52 5.82 15.49 9.34
C THR A 52 5.06 15.49 10.67
N PRO A 53 5.07 16.61 11.44
CA PRO A 53 4.28 16.70 12.66
C PRO A 53 2.80 16.42 12.39
N GLU A 54 2.15 15.67 13.28
CA GLU A 54 0.75 15.25 13.12
C GLU A 54 -0.20 16.43 12.88
N GLU A 55 -0.04 17.52 13.65
CA GLU A 55 -0.87 18.71 13.49
C GLU A 55 -0.70 19.34 12.10
N THR A 56 0.53 19.37 11.58
CA THR A 56 0.80 19.86 10.22
C THR A 56 0.12 18.97 9.17
N ALA A 57 0.30 17.65 9.27
CA ALA A 57 -0.33 16.69 8.35
C ALA A 57 -1.87 16.79 8.40
N ARG A 58 -2.44 17.00 9.59
CA ARG A 58 -3.88 17.21 9.79
C ARG A 58 -4.37 18.46 9.09
N GLN A 59 -3.74 19.60 9.33
CA GLN A 59 -4.12 20.88 8.72
C GLN A 59 -4.01 20.83 7.20
N GLU A 60 -2.94 20.25 6.67
CA GLU A 60 -2.74 20.09 5.22
C GLU A 60 -3.81 19.20 4.59
N THR A 61 -4.18 18.09 5.22
CA THR A 61 -5.19 17.17 4.70
C THR A 61 -6.60 17.79 4.77
N LEU A 62 -6.90 18.54 5.82
CA LEU A 62 -8.14 19.32 5.91
C LEU A 62 -8.23 20.39 4.82
N ALA A 63 -7.12 21.08 4.53
CA ALA A 63 -7.05 22.06 3.45
C ALA A 63 -7.29 21.45 2.05
N GLN A 64 -7.04 20.14 1.88
CA GLN A 64 -7.37 19.38 0.68
C GLN A 64 -8.86 18.97 0.59
N GLY A 65 -9.69 19.35 1.57
CA GLY A 65 -11.14 19.13 1.55
C GLY A 65 -11.59 17.78 2.12
N TRP A 66 -10.72 17.06 2.82
CA TRP A 66 -11.08 15.80 3.46
C TRP A 66 -12.00 16.04 4.67
N PRO A 67 -13.02 15.20 4.90
CA PRO A 67 -13.86 15.31 6.09
C PRO A 67 -13.04 15.12 7.38
N PRO A 68 -13.22 15.95 8.43
CA PRO A 68 -12.40 15.89 9.64
C PRO A 68 -12.30 14.51 10.29
N ALA A 69 -13.43 13.80 10.40
CA ALA A 69 -13.46 12.46 10.98
C ALA A 69 -12.63 11.43 10.19
N VAL A 70 -12.50 11.61 8.87
CA VAL A 70 -11.66 10.76 8.03
C VAL A 70 -10.18 11.06 8.29
N VAL A 71 -9.81 12.34 8.37
CA VAL A 71 -8.43 12.76 8.68
C VAL A 71 -7.98 12.19 10.03
N ASP A 72 -8.77 12.41 11.08
CA ASP A 72 -8.45 11.94 12.43
C ASP A 72 -8.37 10.40 12.48
N GLY A 73 -9.25 9.71 11.75
CA GLY A 73 -9.23 8.25 11.65
C GLY A 73 -8.00 7.69 10.94
N VAL A 74 -7.56 8.32 9.84
CA VAL A 74 -6.38 7.91 9.08
C VAL A 74 -5.10 8.14 9.88
N LEU A 75 -4.94 9.32 10.49
CA LEU A 75 -3.76 9.64 11.29
C LEU A 75 -3.61 8.67 12.46
N ARG A 76 -4.70 8.39 13.17
CA ARG A 76 -4.71 7.38 14.25
C ARG A 76 -4.31 5.99 13.73
N ALA A 77 -4.90 5.54 12.62
CA ALA A 77 -4.58 4.22 12.05
C ALA A 77 -3.11 4.14 11.59
N GLN A 78 -2.55 5.21 11.04
CA GLN A 78 -1.14 5.28 10.66
C GLN A 78 -0.23 5.22 11.89
N ALA A 79 -0.56 5.95 12.96
CA ALA A 79 0.19 5.90 14.22
C ALA A 79 0.17 4.50 14.85
N GLU A 80 -0.98 3.81 14.81
CA GLU A 80 -1.11 2.42 15.27
C GLU A 80 -0.19 1.48 14.47
N LEU A 81 -0.14 1.63 13.14
CA LEU A 81 0.68 0.78 12.27
C LEU A 81 2.19 0.92 12.49
N VAL A 82 2.66 2.04 13.05
CA VAL A 82 4.08 2.22 13.42
C VAL A 82 4.49 1.27 14.54
N THR A 83 3.60 1.05 15.51
CA THR A 83 3.89 0.21 16.69
C THR A 83 3.39 -1.22 16.52
N THR A 84 2.30 -1.40 15.78
CA THR A 84 1.63 -2.69 15.58
C THR A 84 1.34 -2.88 14.09
N PRO A 85 2.32 -3.36 13.31
CA PRO A 85 2.10 -3.67 11.90
C PRO A 85 0.99 -4.72 11.74
N GLY A 86 0.20 -4.58 10.68
CA GLY A 86 -0.82 -5.56 10.33
C GLY A 86 -0.21 -6.95 10.06
N PRO A 87 -0.95 -8.03 10.34
CA PRO A 87 -0.45 -9.38 10.11
C PRO A 87 -0.34 -9.67 8.61
N LEU A 88 0.77 -10.27 8.21
CA LEU A 88 0.92 -10.82 6.86
C LEU A 88 0.03 -12.05 6.69
N THR A 89 -0.50 -12.25 5.49
CA THR A 89 -1.30 -13.42 5.13
C THR A 89 -0.71 -14.13 3.93
N SER A 90 -0.97 -15.44 3.84
CA SER A 90 -0.66 -16.26 2.66
C SER A 90 -1.85 -16.33 1.68
N THR A 91 -2.93 -15.58 1.93
CA THR A 91 -4.23 -15.76 1.28
C THR A 91 -4.16 -15.63 -0.24
N VAL A 92 -3.36 -14.70 -0.76
CA VAL A 92 -3.15 -14.56 -2.22
C VAL A 92 -2.58 -15.85 -2.80
N GLY A 93 -1.56 -16.43 -2.17
CA GLY A 93 -0.98 -17.72 -2.57
C GLY A 93 -1.97 -18.87 -2.47
N SER A 94 -2.69 -18.94 -1.34
CA SER A 94 -3.68 -19.99 -1.10
C SER A 94 -4.83 -19.97 -2.10
N VAL A 95 -5.30 -18.80 -2.53
CA VAL A 95 -6.43 -18.67 -3.46
C VAL A 95 -5.98 -18.74 -4.92
N THR A 96 -4.87 -18.10 -5.28
CA THR A 96 -4.47 -17.97 -6.69
C THR A 96 -3.50 -19.04 -7.16
N GLY A 97 -2.79 -19.72 -6.24
CA GLY A 97 -1.69 -20.64 -6.54
C GLY A 97 -0.36 -19.93 -6.85
N ALA A 98 -0.33 -18.60 -6.87
CA ALA A 98 0.88 -17.80 -7.11
C ALA A 98 1.20 -16.91 -5.90
N PRO A 99 2.49 -16.70 -5.56
CA PRO A 99 2.85 -15.85 -4.43
C PRO A 99 2.36 -14.41 -4.65
N ALA A 100 2.04 -13.73 -3.54
CA ALA A 100 1.73 -12.30 -3.58
C ALA A 100 2.92 -11.51 -4.15
N ARG A 101 2.61 -10.46 -4.90
CA ARG A 101 3.60 -9.59 -5.51
C ARG A 101 4.24 -8.69 -4.46
N THR A 102 5.55 -8.52 -4.55
CA THR A 102 6.30 -7.60 -3.68
C THR A 102 6.00 -6.15 -4.01
N PHE A 103 6.24 -5.27 -3.05
CA PHE A 103 6.13 -3.82 -3.28
C PHE A 103 7.13 -3.34 -4.33
N ARG A 104 8.33 -3.92 -4.39
CA ARG A 104 9.33 -3.60 -5.44
C ARG A 104 8.81 -3.95 -6.84
N ALA A 105 8.17 -5.11 -7.01
CA ALA A 105 7.59 -5.48 -8.29
C ALA A 105 6.47 -4.51 -8.69
N TRP A 106 5.64 -4.08 -7.74
CA TRP A 106 4.66 -3.03 -7.99
C TRP A 106 5.30 -1.70 -8.39
N ALA A 107 6.34 -1.25 -7.66
CA ALA A 107 7.04 0.00 -7.93
C ALA A 107 7.68 0.01 -9.32
N ARG A 108 8.25 -1.11 -9.78
CA ARG A 108 8.77 -1.27 -11.15
C ARG A 108 7.68 -1.13 -12.20
N ASP A 109 6.54 -1.80 -12.01
CA ASP A 109 5.42 -1.68 -12.95
C ASP A 109 4.88 -0.25 -13.06
N HIS A 110 5.07 0.57 -12.01
CA HIS A 110 4.57 1.94 -11.91
C HIS A 110 5.70 2.99 -11.96
N GLU A 111 6.90 2.59 -12.36
CA GLU A 111 8.11 3.42 -12.34
C GLU A 111 7.87 4.79 -12.99
N ARG A 112 7.21 4.79 -14.15
CA ARG A 112 6.89 5.99 -14.93
C ARG A 112 6.03 7.01 -14.20
N ASN A 113 5.25 6.61 -13.19
CA ASN A 113 4.42 7.53 -12.41
C ASN A 113 5.24 8.39 -11.44
N PHE A 114 6.45 7.94 -11.10
CA PHE A 114 7.37 8.64 -10.21
C PHE A 114 8.41 9.48 -10.98
N LEU A 115 8.55 9.22 -12.27
CA LEU A 115 9.35 10.03 -13.16
C LEU A 115 8.51 11.24 -13.58
N THR A 116 8.90 12.42 -13.14
CA THR A 116 8.35 13.66 -13.71
C THR A 116 8.74 13.71 -15.19
N SER A 117 7.76 13.82 -16.09
CA SER A 117 7.99 14.52 -17.36
C SER A 117 8.30 15.97 -16.98
N GLY A 118 9.58 16.29 -16.78
CA GLY A 118 9.98 17.63 -16.39
C GLY A 118 9.58 18.66 -17.46
N PRO A 119 9.21 19.90 -17.10
CA PRO A 119 9.25 20.99 -18.05
C PRO A 119 10.72 21.27 -18.42
N ASN A 120 10.97 21.45 -19.71
CA ASN A 120 12.19 22.07 -20.24
C ASN A 120 12.18 23.57 -19.92
#